data_AF-A0A956XR40-F1
#
_entry.id   AF-A0A956XR40-F1
#
_cell.length_a   1.000
_cell.length_b   1.000
_cell.length_c   1.000
_cell.angle_alpha   90.00
_cell.angle_beta   90.00
_cell.angle_gamma   90.00
#
_symmetry.space_group_name_H-M   'P 1'
#
loop_
_entity.id
_entity.type
_entity.pdbx_description
1 polymer ?
#
loop_
_entity_poly.entity_id
_entity_poly.type
_entity_poly.pdbx_seq_one_letter_code
_entity_poly.pdbx_strand_id
1 'polypeptide(L)' 'MVEIARHLRQRQTSAEGRLWLASRNRQLGGMKFRRQYPVPNTAFVVDF' A
#
# COMPACT_ATOMS: atom_id res chain seq x y z
N MET A 1 -8.62 11.78 -2.04
CA MET A 1 -7.86 10.61 -1.54
C MET A 1 -7.17 9.79 -2.63
N VAL A 2 -7.82 9.48 -3.76
CA VAL A 2 -7.19 8.67 -4.83
C VAL A 2 -5.92 9.30 -5.40
N GLU A 3 -5.89 10.63 -5.49
CA GLU A 3 -4.73 11.39 -5.97
C GLU A 3 -3.55 11.37 -4.98
N ILE A 4 -3.83 11.49 -3.68
CA ILE A 4 -2.85 11.34 -2.60
C ILE A 4 -2.25 9.93 -2.62
N ALA A 5 -3.11 8.90 -2.77
CA ALA A 5 -2.66 7.52 -2.90
C ALA A 5 -1.91 7.24 -4.22
N ARG A 6 -1.98 8.11 -5.24
CA ARG A 6 -1.11 8.00 -6.42
C ARG A 6 0.25 8.62 -6.16
N HIS A 7 0.26 9.80 -5.51
CA HIS A 7 1.48 10.50 -5.13
C HIS A 7 2.33 9.70 -4.14
N LEU A 8 1.69 9.08 -3.14
CA LEU A 8 2.36 8.23 -2.17
C LEU A 8 3.01 7.01 -2.84
N ARG A 9 2.49 6.47 -3.96
CA ARG A 9 3.13 5.33 -4.67
C ARG A 9 4.45 5.75 -5.31
N GLN A 10 4.57 7.02 -5.67
CA GLN A 10 5.79 7.58 -6.25
C GLN A 10 6.83 7.93 -5.18
N ARG A 11 6.40 8.21 -3.95
CA ARG A 11 7.26 8.62 -2.83
C ARG A 11 7.47 7.52 -1.77
N GLN A 12 7.18 6.27 -2.12
CA GLN A 12 7.32 5.13 -1.21
C GLN A 12 8.78 4.93 -0.76
N THR A 13 8.98 4.46 0.46
CA THR A 13 10.31 4.12 0.96
C THR A 13 10.85 2.84 0.28
N SER A 14 12.18 2.66 0.28
CA SER A 14 12.79 1.42 -0.23
C SER A 14 12.38 0.17 0.57
N ALA A 15 11.94 0.35 1.82
CA ALA A 15 11.40 -0.71 2.67
C ALA A 15 9.98 -1.10 2.23
N GLU A 16 9.09 -0.13 2.00
CA GLU A 16 7.74 -0.37 1.45
C GLU A 16 7.80 -1.06 0.08
N GLY A 17 8.73 -0.66 -0.79
CA GLY A 17 8.92 -1.31 -2.08
C GLY A 17 9.28 -2.79 -1.95
N ARG A 18 10.19 -3.13 -1.03
CA ARG A 18 10.57 -4.52 -0.72
C ARG A 18 9.40 -5.31 -0.13
N LEU A 19 8.68 -4.72 0.83
CA LEU A 19 7.52 -5.35 1.46
C LEU A 19 6.40 -5.60 0.44
N TRP A 20 6.14 -4.66 -0.48
CA TRP A 20 5.16 -4.84 -1.54
C TRP A 20 5.55 -5.95 -2.51
N LEU A 21 6.83 -6.05 -2.90
CA LEU A 21 7.29 -7.13 -3.77
C LEU A 21 7.12 -8.51 -3.12
N ALA A 22 7.36 -8.62 -1.81
CA ALA A 22 7.20 -9.86 -1.06
C ALA A 22 5.73 -10.22 -0.76
N SER A 23 4.83 -9.24 -0.67
CA SER A 23 3.42 -9.44 -0.28
C SER A 23 2.42 -9.42 -1.44
N ARG A 24 2.77 -8.83 -2.58
CA ARG A 24 1.89 -8.77 -3.77
C ARG A 24 1.56 -10.17 -4.29
N ASN A 25 0.49 -10.27 -5.08
CA ASN A 25 0.10 -11.50 -5.76
C ASN A 25 -0.13 -12.70 -4.82
N ARG A 26 -0.54 -12.46 -3.57
CA ARG A 26 -0.81 -13.52 -2.58
C ARG A 26 0.41 -14.36 -2.21
N GLN A 27 1.62 -13.82 -2.40
CA GLN A 27 2.87 -14.51 -2.06
C GLN A 27 3.01 -14.78 -0.55
N LEU A 28 2.37 -13.97 0.29
CA LEU A 28 2.41 -14.12 1.74
C LEU A 28 1.20 -14.90 2.24
N GLY A 29 1.32 -16.23 2.30
CA GLY A 29 0.30 -17.12 2.86
C GLY A 29 -1.05 -17.11 2.13
N GLY A 30 -1.09 -16.78 0.84
CA GLY A 30 -2.34 -16.68 0.07
C GLY A 30 -3.13 -15.38 0.30
N MET A 31 -2.66 -14.49 1.17
CA MET A 31 -3.35 -13.27 1.59
C MET A 31 -3.25 -12.15 0.55
N LYS A 32 -4.36 -11.47 0.27
CA LYS A 32 -4.41 -10.39 -0.72
C LYS A 32 -4.09 -9.04 -0.07
N PHE A 33 -2.84 -8.61 -0.16
CA PHE A 33 -2.42 -7.28 0.28
C PHE A 33 -2.86 -6.18 -0.69
N ARG A 34 -3.21 -5.00 -0.15
CA ARG A 34 -3.52 -3.79 -0.92
C ARG A 34 -2.66 -2.66 -0.38
N ARG A 35 -1.97 -1.92 -1.26
CA ARG A 35 -1.14 -0.79 -0.84
C ARG A 35 -1.84 0.55 -0.95
N GLN A 36 -1.56 1.42 0.02
CA GLN A 36 -1.99 2.83 0.05
C GLN A 36 -3.51 2.94 -0.05
N TYR A 37 -4.18 2.29 0.90
CA TYR A 37 -5.62 2.25 1.00
C TYR A 37 -6.11 3.41 1.86
N PRO A 38 -6.97 4.31 1.33
CA PRO A 38 -7.58 5.34 2.15
C PRO A 38 -8.56 4.70 3.13
N VAL A 39 -8.39 4.98 4.42
CA VAL A 39 -9.25 4.42 5.46
C VAL A 39 -10.57 5.20 5.48
N PRO A 40 -11.72 4.52 5.27
CA PRO A 40 -13.02 5.18 5.27
C PRO A 40 -13.27 5.95 6.56
N ASN A 41 -13.95 7.10 6.45
CA ASN A 41 -14.29 7.96 7.59
C ASN A 41 -13.08 8.51 8.37
N THR A 42 -11.89 8.52 7.76
CA THR A 42 -10.69 9.14 8.32
C THR A 42 -9.94 9.93 7.26
N ALA A 43 -9.03 10.81 7.70
CA ALA A 43 -8.10 11.53 6.84
C ALA A 43 -6.79 10.76 6.58
N PHE A 44 -6.74 9.47 6.90
CA PHE A 44 -5.50 8.67 6.82
C PHE A 44 -5.50 7.74 5.60
N VAL A 45 -4.29 7.54 5.06
CA VAL A 45 -4.00 6.53 4.04
C VAL A 45 -3.02 5.55 4.65
N VAL A 46 -3.39 4.27 4.67
CA VAL A 46 -2.56 3.20 5.24
C VAL A 46 -1.73 2.56 4.14
N ASP A 47 -0.47 2.28 4.42
CA ASP A 47 0.47 1.74 3.43
C ASP A 47 0.15 0.30 2.99
N PHE A 48 -0.36 -0.57 3.87
CA PHE A 48 -0.73 -1.97 3.58
C PHE A 48 -1.96 -2.45 4.35
#